data_AF-A0A817DXU7-F1
#
_entry.id   AF-A0A817DXU7-F1
#
_cell.length_a   1.000
_cell.length_b   1.000
_cell.length_c   1.000
_cell.angle_alpha   90.00
_cell.angle_beta   90.00
_cell.angle_gamma   90.00
#
_symmetry.space_group_name_H-M   'P 1'
#
loop_
_entity.id
_entity.type
_entity.pdbx_description
1 polymer ?
#
loop_
_entity_poly.entity_id
_entity_poly.type
_entity_poly.pdbx_seq_one_letter_code
_entity_poly.pdbx_strand_id
1 'polypeptide(L)'
;MPSSRTLPSFGPYEYSSHLGGFVGRSFLSGIRPQEYFFHCMAGREVFIDTVVKTARIGYLQRWLMKHLEGLVFNYDLTVRDSDGNFIQFQYDEYRFAVEQCTYLKEAYYQFLIANHINNITSR
;
A
#
# COMPACT_ATOMS: atom_id res chain seq x y z
N MET A 1 -27.01 4.42 20.08
CA MET A 1 -27.32 4.10 21.49
C MET A 1 -28.76 3.62 21.60
N PRO A 2 -29.13 2.82 22.61
CA PRO A 2 -30.50 2.31 22.79
C PRO A 2 -31.56 3.43 22.86
N SER A 3 -31.16 4.64 23.24
CA SER A 3 -32.03 5.82 23.31
C SER A 3 -32.14 6.62 22.01
N SER A 4 -31.73 6.08 20.85
CA SER A 4 -31.78 6.77 19.54
C SER A 4 -31.16 8.18 19.53
N ARG A 5 -30.09 8.37 20.32
CA ARG A 5 -29.30 9.61 20.45
C ARG A 5 -27.85 9.35 20.07
N THR A 6 -27.17 10.36 19.51
CA THR A 6 -25.74 10.31 19.18
C THR A 6 -24.86 10.79 20.34
N LEU A 7 -25.27 11.85 21.06
CA LEU A 7 -24.69 12.29 22.33
C LEU A 7 -25.79 12.57 23.36
N PRO A 8 -25.50 12.49 24.68
CA PRO A 8 -26.44 12.84 25.74
C PRO A 8 -26.96 14.28 25.67
N SER A 9 -26.19 15.18 25.05
CA SER A 9 -26.54 16.60 24.86
C SER A 9 -27.60 16.84 23.78
N PHE A 10 -27.94 15.82 22.98
CA PHE A 10 -28.86 15.96 21.86
C PHE A 10 -30.22 15.32 22.14
N GLY A 11 -31.25 15.85 21.49
CA GLY A 11 -32.59 15.28 21.55
C GLY A 11 -32.67 13.92 20.85
N PRO A 12 -33.62 13.03 21.24
CA PRO A 12 -33.88 11.81 20.49
C PRO A 12 -34.44 12.18 19.10
N TYR A 13 -33.94 11.52 18.05
CA TYR A 13 -34.40 11.68 16.65
C TYR A 13 -34.31 13.10 16.07
N GLU A 14 -33.40 13.93 16.58
CA GLU A 14 -33.14 15.23 15.98
C GLU A 14 -32.44 15.06 14.60
N TYR A 15 -32.65 15.99 13.65
CA TYR A 15 -32.14 15.90 12.27
C TYR A 15 -31.18 17.04 11.89
N SER A 16 -30.34 17.48 12.83
CA SER A 16 -29.28 18.46 12.59
C SER A 16 -28.00 17.82 12.06
N SER A 17 -27.29 18.49 11.14
CA SER A 17 -26.00 18.02 10.60
C SER A 17 -24.95 17.78 11.70
N HIS A 18 -25.00 18.55 12.79
CA HIS A 18 -24.11 18.41 13.94
C HIS A 18 -24.26 17.08 14.69
N LEU A 19 -25.43 16.43 14.61
CA LEU A 19 -25.67 15.11 15.22
C LEU A 19 -24.89 14.01 14.54
N GLY A 20 -24.69 14.16 13.22
CA GLY A 20 -23.94 13.23 12.37
C GLY A 20 -22.43 13.42 12.46
N GLY A 21 -21.93 14.23 13.41
CA GLY A 21 -20.50 14.48 13.59
C GLY A 21 -19.94 15.58 12.70
N PHE A 22 -20.79 16.42 12.09
CA PHE A 22 -20.32 17.58 11.34
C PHE A 22 -19.74 18.66 12.26
N VAL A 23 -18.45 18.94 12.11
CA VAL A 23 -17.72 20.00 12.81
C VAL A 23 -17.65 21.23 11.91
N GLY A 24 -18.40 22.28 12.24
CA GLY A 24 -18.47 23.49 11.41
C GLY A 24 -17.43 24.56 11.78
N ARG A 25 -16.86 24.48 12.99
CA ARG A 25 -15.91 25.49 13.50
C ARG A 25 -14.46 25.12 13.20
N SER A 26 -13.63 26.15 13.00
CA SER A 26 -12.19 25.99 12.81
C SER A 26 -11.45 25.87 14.13
N PHE A 27 -10.28 25.22 14.12
CA PHE A 27 -9.38 25.14 15.29
C PHE A 27 -8.98 26.52 15.83
N LEU A 28 -8.84 27.52 14.96
CA LEU A 28 -8.50 28.89 15.34
C LEU A 28 -9.60 29.55 16.19
N SER A 29 -10.86 29.33 15.81
CA SER A 29 -12.03 29.91 16.50
C SER A 29 -12.48 29.10 17.73
N GLY A 30 -11.84 27.96 17.99
CA GLY A 30 -12.25 26.98 18.98
C GLY A 30 -13.43 26.11 18.50
N ILE A 31 -13.43 24.85 18.94
CA ILE A 31 -14.44 23.83 18.58
C ILE A 31 -15.44 23.69 19.74
N ARG A 32 -16.73 23.45 19.44
CA ARG A 32 -17.73 23.20 20.49
C ARG A 32 -17.47 21.86 21.20
N PRO A 33 -17.82 21.69 22.48
CA PRO A 33 -17.58 20.44 23.21
C PRO A 33 -18.17 19.18 22.52
N GLN A 34 -19.35 19.30 21.91
CA GLN A 34 -20.01 18.20 21.18
C GLN A 34 -19.21 17.83 19.92
N GLU A 35 -18.77 18.83 19.16
CA GLU A 35 -17.96 18.66 17.94
C GLU A 35 -16.57 18.12 18.27
N TYR A 36 -15.98 18.56 19.38
CA TYR A 36 -14.68 18.10 19.87
C TYR A 36 -14.69 16.60 20.17
N PHE A 37 -15.77 16.10 20.77
CA PHE A 37 -15.92 14.67 21.03
C PHE A 37 -15.92 13.83 19.74
N PHE A 38 -16.67 14.25 18.72
CA PHE A 38 -16.67 13.58 17.42
C PHE A 38 -15.30 13.68 16.72
N HIS A 39 -14.62 14.82 16.85
CA HIS A 39 -13.26 14.98 16.33
C HIS A 39 -12.28 13.99 16.97
N CYS A 40 -12.34 13.81 18.30
CA CYS A 40 -11.52 12.81 18.99
C CYS A 40 -11.84 11.37 18.58
N MET A 41 -13.11 11.06 18.32
CA MET A 41 -13.51 9.75 17.81
C MET A 41 -12.88 9.45 16.44
N ALA A 42 -12.96 10.40 15.51
CA ALA A 42 -12.35 10.28 14.19
C ALA A 42 -10.82 10.15 14.28
N GLY A 43 -10.18 10.94 15.14
CA GLY A 43 -8.72 10.84 15.37
C GLY A 43 -8.30 9.46 15.90
N ARG A 44 -9.08 8.88 16.80
CA ARG A 44 -8.82 7.53 17.35
C ARG A 44 -8.97 6.44 16.28
N GLU A 45 -9.97 6.54 15.41
CA GLU A 45 -10.15 5.60 14.30
C GLU A 45 -8.93 5.57 13.38
N VAL A 46 -8.45 6.75 12.96
CA VAL A 46 -7.26 6.89 12.11
C VAL A 46 -6.01 6.32 12.81
N PHE A 47 -5.86 6.59 14.11
CA PHE A 47 -4.75 6.05 14.89
C PHE A 47 -4.77 4.52 14.93
N ILE A 48 -5.93 3.92 15.22
CA ILE A 48 -6.08 2.46 15.27
C ILE A 48 -5.79 1.83 13.91
N ASP A 49 -6.32 2.42 12.84
CA ASP A 49 -6.10 1.92 11.48
C ASP A 49 -4.61 1.92 11.11
N THR A 50 -3.90 2.98 11.47
CA THR A 50 -2.45 3.08 11.28
C THR A 50 -1.72 1.96 12.02
N VAL A 51 -2.02 1.78 13.31
CA VAL A 51 -1.38 0.75 14.15
C VAL A 51 -1.62 -0.67 13.58
N VAL A 52 -2.84 -0.98 13.17
CA VAL A 52 -3.20 -2.31 12.66
C VAL A 52 -2.57 -2.56 11.29
N LYS A 53 -2.60 -1.58 10.39
CA LYS A 53 -2.01 -1.70 9.05
C LYS A 53 -0.50 -1.90 9.12
N THR A 54 0.19 -1.17 9.99
CA THR A 54 1.64 -1.32 10.17
C THR A 54 2.03 -2.74 10.59
N ALA A 55 1.34 -3.31 11.59
CA ALA A 55 1.64 -4.66 12.08
C ALA A 55 1.50 -5.73 10.99
N ARG A 56 0.43 -5.64 10.19
CA ARG A 56 0.15 -6.62 9.12
C ARG A 56 1.16 -6.54 7.98
N ILE A 57 1.52 -5.33 7.55
CA ILE A 57 2.49 -5.11 6.47
C ILE A 57 3.87 -5.61 6.88
N GLY A 58 4.30 -5.34 8.12
CA GLY A 58 5.59 -5.81 8.62
C GLY A 58 5.72 -7.34 8.66
N TYR A 59 4.65 -8.04 9.09
CA TYR A 59 4.64 -9.50 9.08
C TYR A 59 4.70 -10.05 7.65
N LEU A 60 3.92 -9.50 6.73
CA LEU A 60 3.95 -9.88 5.31
C LEU A 60 5.33 -9.69 4.70
N GLN A 61 5.98 -8.55 4.97
CA GLN A 61 7.32 -8.26 4.49
C GLN A 61 8.34 -9.30 5.00
N ARG A 62 8.32 -9.63 6.30
CA ARG A 62 9.23 -10.62 6.87
C ARG A 62 8.99 -12.02 6.28
N TRP A 63 7.72 -12.38 6.08
CA TRP A 63 7.34 -13.65 5.48
C TRP A 63 7.85 -13.75 4.04
N LEU A 64 7.61 -12.72 3.21
CA LEU A 64 8.12 -12.65 1.84
C LEU A 64 9.64 -12.70 1.81
N MET A 65 10.32 -11.92 2.64
CA MET A 65 11.78 -11.87 2.68
C MET A 65 12.38 -13.23 3.01
N LYS A 66 11.78 -14.00 3.93
CA LYS A 66 12.26 -15.35 4.25
C LYS A 66 11.98 -16.39 3.17
N HIS A 67 10.89 -16.27 2.42
CA HIS A 67 10.64 -17.16 1.29
C HIS A 67 11.54 -16.86 0.08
N LEU A 68 11.95 -15.60 -0.07
CA LEU A 68 12.75 -15.16 -1.21
C LEU A 68 14.26 -15.01 -0.89
N GLU A 69 14.70 -15.34 0.32
CA GLU A 69 16.09 -15.19 0.77
C GLU A 69 17.08 -16.04 -0.04
N GLY A 70 16.63 -17.19 -0.54
CA GLY A 70 17.46 -18.11 -1.33
C GLY A 70 17.56 -17.76 -2.81
N LEU A 71 16.80 -16.79 -3.31
CA LEU A 71 16.82 -16.42 -4.73
C LEU A 71 18.06 -15.59 -5.05
N VAL A 72 18.87 -16.10 -5.96
CA VAL A 72 20.12 -15.46 -6.40
C VAL A 72 20.16 -15.37 -7.92
N PHE A 73 20.78 -14.29 -8.41
CA PHE A 73 21.08 -14.09 -9.81
C PHE A 73 22.41 -14.75 -10.16
N ASN A 74 22.39 -15.66 -11.13
CA ASN A 74 23.55 -16.39 -11.57
C ASN A 74 24.20 -15.72 -12.80
N TYR A 75 25.49 -16.02 -13.04
CA TYR A 75 26.24 -15.46 -14.17
C TYR A 75 25.65 -15.79 -15.55
N ASP A 76 24.83 -16.84 -15.63
CA ASP A 76 24.10 -17.23 -16.85
C ASP A 76 22.81 -16.42 -17.05
N LEU A 77 22.62 -15.35 -16.27
CA LEU A 77 21.47 -14.45 -16.29
C LEU A 77 20.15 -15.09 -15.82
N THR A 78 20.21 -16.31 -15.27
CA THR A 78 19.05 -17.00 -14.69
C THR A 78 18.88 -16.67 -13.21
N VAL A 79 17.63 -16.70 -12.74
CA VAL A 79 17.30 -16.60 -11.32
C VAL A 79 17.05 -18.01 -10.80
N ARG A 80 17.86 -18.43 -9.83
CA ARG A 80 17.78 -19.76 -9.23
C ARG A 80 17.57 -19.66 -7.72
N ASP A 81 16.95 -20.70 -7.17
CA ASP A 81 16.92 -20.91 -5.73
C ASP A 81 18.28 -21.45 -5.24
N SER A 82 18.49 -21.40 -3.93
CA SER A 82 19.67 -21.90 -3.22
C SER A 82 19.98 -23.38 -3.51
N ASP A 83 18.95 -24.20 -3.77
CA ASP A 83 19.07 -25.61 -4.15
C ASP A 83 19.43 -25.81 -5.65
N GLY A 84 19.58 -24.74 -6.42
CA GLY A 84 19.91 -24.78 -7.85
C GLY A 84 18.71 -24.97 -8.78
N ASN A 85 17.48 -24.98 -8.24
CA ASN A 85 16.25 -25.03 -9.01
C ASN A 85 16.05 -23.74 -9.82
N PHE A 86 15.66 -23.88 -11.09
CA PHE A 86 15.37 -22.74 -11.95
C PHE A 86 14.00 -22.13 -11.64
N ILE A 87 13.97 -20.83 -11.38
CA ILE A 87 12.74 -20.07 -11.09
C ILE A 87 12.38 -19.17 -12.29
N GLN A 88 13.36 -18.47 -12.84
CA GLN A 88 13.21 -17.66 -14.06
C GLN A 88 14.44 -17.81 -14.96
N PHE A 89 14.22 -17.94 -16.26
CA PHE A 89 15.29 -18.00 -17.27
C PHE A 89 15.96 -16.64 -17.50
N GLN A 90 15.26 -15.54 -17.23
CA GLN A 90 15.73 -14.19 -17.47
C GLN A 90 15.12 -13.24 -16.45
N TYR A 91 15.96 -12.45 -15.78
CA TYR A 91 15.49 -11.41 -14.87
C TYR A 91 14.68 -10.35 -15.63
N ASP A 92 13.46 -10.12 -15.16
CA ASP A 92 12.55 -9.05 -15.62
C ASP A 92 12.23 -9.05 -17.13
N GLU A 93 12.30 -10.21 -17.81
CA GLU A 93 12.10 -10.37 -19.26
C GLU A 93 13.03 -9.55 -20.18
N TYR A 94 13.72 -8.54 -19.66
CA TYR A 94 14.50 -7.54 -20.41
C TYR A 94 15.94 -7.40 -19.91
N ARG A 95 16.36 -8.15 -18.87
CA ARG A 95 17.74 -8.20 -18.32
C ARG A 95 18.24 -6.89 -17.70
N PHE A 96 17.37 -5.93 -17.45
CA PHE A 96 17.76 -4.66 -16.85
C PHE A 96 17.55 -4.71 -15.34
N ALA A 97 18.51 -4.16 -14.61
CA ALA A 97 18.29 -3.85 -13.21
C ALA A 97 17.30 -2.67 -13.12
N VAL A 98 16.45 -2.68 -12.10
CA VAL A 98 15.37 -1.67 -11.95
C VAL A 98 15.94 -0.25 -11.91
N GLU A 99 17.13 -0.04 -11.33
CA GLU A 99 17.81 1.25 -11.33
C GLU A 99 18.23 1.76 -12.73
N GLN A 100 18.36 0.88 -13.72
CA GLN A 100 18.75 1.24 -15.09
C GLN A 100 17.53 1.56 -15.97
N CYS A 101 16.33 1.13 -15.55
CA CYS A 101 15.08 1.35 -16.29
C CYS A 101 14.61 2.80 -16.28
N THR A 102 15.06 3.63 -15.33
CA THR A 102 14.62 5.03 -15.20
C THR A 102 15.11 5.94 -16.34
N TYR A 103 16.16 5.54 -17.07
CA TYR A 103 16.76 6.29 -18.18
C TYR A 103 16.95 5.42 -19.42
N LEU A 104 15.90 4.71 -19.84
CA LEU A 104 15.91 4.01 -21.12
C LEU A 104 16.12 5.03 -22.26
N LYS A 105 17.37 5.15 -22.71
CA LYS A 105 17.73 5.94 -23.89
C LYS A 105 17.10 5.30 -25.13
N GLU A 106 16.81 6.11 -26.15
CA GLU A 106 16.18 5.63 -27.38
C GLU A 106 16.92 4.43 -28.03
N ALA A 107 18.23 4.36 -27.86
CA ALA A 107 19.08 3.26 -28.32
C ALA A 107 18.69 1.87 -27.74
N TYR A 108 18.05 1.81 -26.57
CA TYR A 108 17.66 0.55 -25.92
C TYR A 108 16.29 0.04 -26.38
N TYR A 109 15.46 0.86 -27.04
CA TYR A 109 14.15 0.39 -27.55
C TYR A 109 14.31 -0.70 -28.61
N GLN A 110 15.34 -0.62 -29.46
CA GLN A 110 15.62 -1.66 -30.45
C GLN A 110 15.85 -3.03 -29.78
N PHE A 111 16.56 -3.03 -28.65
CA PHE A 111 16.85 -4.24 -27.87
C PHE A 111 15.62 -4.76 -27.12
N LEU A 112 14.79 -3.88 -26.56
CA LEU A 112 13.52 -4.25 -25.93
C LEU A 112 12.55 -4.90 -26.93
N ILE A 113 12.41 -4.31 -28.12
CA ILE A 113 11.56 -4.84 -29.20
C ILE A 113 12.09 -6.19 -29.68
N ALA A 114 13.41 -6.32 -29.88
CA ALA A 114 14.03 -7.58 -30.27
C ALA A 114 13.80 -8.69 -29.23
N ASN A 115 13.93 -8.38 -27.94
CA ASN A 115 13.66 -9.34 -26.86
C ASN A 115 12.18 -9.73 -26.81
N HIS A 116 11.25 -8.78 -27.00
CA HIS A 116 9.83 -9.07 -27.01
C HIS A 116 9.47 -10.03 -28.15
N ILE A 117 10.02 -9.82 -29.35
CA ILE A 117 9.81 -10.71 -30.50
C ILE A 117 10.37 -12.11 -30.23
N ASN A 118 11.58 -12.22 -29.67
CA ASN A 118 12.21 -13.52 -29.36
C ASN A 118 11.47 -14.30 -28.28
N ASN A 119 10.84 -13.63 -27.32
CA ASN A 119 10.08 -14.28 -26.26
C ASN A 119 8.74 -14.85 -26.77
N ILE A 120 8.15 -14.22 -27.79
CA ILE A 120 6.94 -14.69 -28.48
C ILE A 120 7.25 -15.91 -29.36
N THR A 121 8.40 -15.95 -30.01
CA THR A 121 8.80 -17.06 -30.90
C THR A 121 9.38 -18.27 -30.18
N SER A 122 9.75 -18.16 -28.90
CA SER A 122 10.24 -19.29 -28.09
C SER A 122 9.15 -20.01 -27.26
N ARG A 123 7.89 -19.58 -27.37
CA ARG A 123 6.70 -20.30 -26.89
C ARG A 123 6.13 -21.19 -27.99
#